data_AF-A0A3C1BVU9-F1
#
_entry.id   AF-A0A3C1BVU9-F1
#
_cell.length_a   1.000
_cell.length_b   1.000
_cell.length_c   1.000
_cell.angle_alpha   90.00
_cell.angle_beta   90.00
_cell.angle_gamma   90.00
#
_symmetry.space_group_name_H-M   'P 1'
#
loop_
_entity.id
_entity.type
_entity.pdbx_description
1 polymer ?
#
loop_
_entity_poly.entity_id
_entity_poly.type
_entity_poly.pdbx_seq_one_letter_code
_entity_poly.pdbx_strand_id
1 'polypeptide(L)'
;MNMLDIKEEKNGSDCILSLSGDLTVCNIGQVREKLMELYSTEDRVKVNISGESSIDFTFFQLMCSAHRTFSSVGKNISFDKKEGCPLELKKYSLGFSRRTGCSQDKCGNCLWAAKESV
;
A
#
# COMPACT_ATOMS: atom_id res chain seq x y z
N MET A 1 -2.47 17.91 -12.80
CA MET A 1 -2.99 16.54 -12.95
C MET A 1 -1.78 15.70 -13.32
N ASN A 2 -1.26 14.94 -12.38
CA ASN A 2 -0.02 14.18 -12.56
C ASN A 2 -0.38 12.81 -13.13
N MET A 3 0.31 12.40 -14.20
CA MET A 3 0.10 11.07 -14.78
C MET A 3 0.46 9.98 -13.76
N LEU A 4 -0.40 8.97 -13.62
CA LEU A 4 -0.10 7.77 -12.82
C LEU A 4 1.09 7.03 -13.45
N ASP A 5 2.10 6.74 -12.64
CA ASP A 5 3.26 5.91 -13.01
C ASP A 5 3.33 4.70 -12.07
N ILE A 6 3.49 3.52 -12.66
CA ILE A 6 3.56 2.23 -11.96
C ILE A 6 4.84 1.53 -12.39
N LYS A 7 5.72 1.24 -11.44
CA LYS A 7 6.98 0.54 -11.67
C LYS A 7 7.09 -0.67 -10.77
N GLU A 8 7.60 -1.76 -11.33
CA GLU A 8 7.87 -3.00 -10.65
C GLU A 8 9.37 -3.29 -10.68
N GLU A 9 9.94 -3.66 -9.54
CA GLU A 9 11.33 -4.07 -9.42
C GLU A 9 11.46 -5.30 -8.53
N LYS A 10 12.30 -6.25 -8.91
CA LYS A 10 12.64 -7.42 -8.09
C LYS A 10 13.83 -7.11 -7.20
N ASN A 11 13.68 -7.31 -5.90
CA ASN A 11 14.75 -7.18 -4.93
C ASN A 11 14.81 -8.45 -4.06
N GLY A 12 15.61 -9.43 -4.49
CA GLY A 12 15.69 -10.73 -3.84
C GLY A 12 14.34 -11.46 -3.88
N SER A 13 13.78 -11.79 -2.71
CA SER A 13 12.47 -12.43 -2.58
C SER A 13 11.28 -11.47 -2.69
N ASP A 14 11.55 -10.16 -2.65
CA ASP A 14 10.53 -9.14 -2.55
C ASP A 14 10.30 -8.48 -3.92
N CYS A 15 9.03 -8.26 -4.26
CA CYS A 15 8.65 -7.44 -5.39
C CYS A 15 8.30 -6.03 -4.92
N ILE A 16 9.02 -5.02 -5.39
CA ILE A 16 8.79 -3.61 -5.05
C ILE A 16 7.85 -3.00 -6.10
N LEU A 17 6.67 -2.58 -5.66
CA LEU A 17 5.71 -1.82 -6.46
C LEU A 17 5.84 -0.34 -6.12
N SER A 18 6.47 0.43 -6.99
CA SER A 18 6.61 1.88 -6.85
C SER A 18 5.49 2.58 -7.61
N LEU A 19 4.76 3.44 -6.92
CA LEU A 19 3.62 4.19 -7.44
C LEU A 19 3.90 5.69 -7.33
N SER A 20 3.54 6.47 -8.35
CA SER A 20 3.60 7.93 -8.30
C SER A 20 2.52 8.60 -9.15
N GLY A 21 2.31 9.91 -8.97
CA GLY A 21 1.30 10.68 -9.70
C GLY A 21 -0.09 10.64 -9.07
N ASP A 22 -1.15 10.69 -9.87
CA ASP A 22 -2.53 10.78 -9.36
C ASP A 22 -3.09 9.41 -8.92
N LEU A 23 -2.83 9.04 -7.68
CA LEU A 23 -3.34 7.86 -6.97
C LEU A 23 -4.74 8.13 -6.37
N THR A 24 -5.67 8.45 -7.26
CA THR A 24 -7.05 8.83 -6.93
C THR A 24 -8.06 7.91 -7.61
N VAL A 25 -9.34 8.06 -7.26
CA VAL A 25 -10.44 7.27 -7.82
C VAL A 25 -10.45 7.20 -9.36
N CYS A 26 -9.99 8.25 -10.04
CA CYS A 26 -9.93 8.31 -11.50
C CYS A 26 -8.96 7.29 -12.11
N ASN A 27 -7.86 6.98 -11.43
CA ASN A 27 -6.80 6.10 -11.96
C ASN A 27 -6.64 4.80 -11.16
N ILE A 28 -7.33 4.65 -10.02
CA ILE A 28 -7.11 3.56 -9.08
C ILE A 28 -7.41 2.16 -9.67
N GLY A 29 -8.21 2.09 -10.73
CA GLY A 29 -8.46 0.86 -11.47
C GLY A 29 -7.18 0.20 -12.01
N GLN A 30 -6.25 1.00 -12.53
CA GLN A 30 -4.97 0.51 -13.06
C GLN A 30 -4.08 -0.07 -11.94
N VAL A 31 -4.08 0.57 -10.77
CA VAL A 31 -3.38 0.06 -9.59
C VAL A 31 -3.99 -1.27 -9.11
N ARG A 32 -5.33 -1.39 -9.16
CA ARG A 32 -6.03 -2.64 -8.82
C ARG A 32 -5.63 -3.77 -9.75
N GLU A 33 -5.61 -3.53 -11.06
CA GLU A 33 -5.19 -4.53 -12.05
C GLU A 33 -3.77 -5.01 -11.76
N LYS A 34 -2.84 -4.07 -11.51
CA LYS A 34 -1.47 -4.46 -11.16
C LYS A 34 -1.37 -5.28 -9.88
N LEU A 35 -2.14 -4.93 -8.85
CA LEU A 35 -2.19 -5.70 -7.61
C LEU A 35 -2.74 -7.13 -7.82
N MET A 36 -3.66 -7.33 -8.76
CA MET A 36 -4.18 -8.66 -9.09
C MET A 36 -3.15 -9.52 -9.83
N GLU A 37 -2.35 -8.91 -10.71
CA GLU A 37 -1.21 -9.58 -11.34
C GLU A 37 -0.21 -10.03 -10.28
N LEU A 38 0.23 -9.10 -9.42
CA LEU A 38 1.19 -9.40 -8.35
C LEU A 38 0.63 -10.41 -7.35
N TYR A 39 -0.67 -10.38 -7.07
CA TYR A 39 -1.31 -11.40 -6.23
C TYR A 39 -1.16 -12.81 -6.82
N SER A 40 -1.12 -12.93 -8.14
CA SER A 40 -0.99 -14.22 -8.82
C SER A 40 0.46 -14.68 -8.92
N THR A 41 1.43 -13.76 -8.99
CA THR A 41 2.85 -14.09 -9.26
C THR A 41 3.77 -13.99 -8.05
N GLU A 42 3.41 -13.19 -7.04
CA GLU A 42 4.28 -12.85 -5.92
C GLU A 42 3.74 -13.36 -4.59
N ASP A 43 4.65 -13.77 -3.71
CA ASP A 43 4.34 -14.05 -2.31
C ASP A 43 4.62 -12.86 -1.39
N ARG A 44 5.49 -11.94 -1.82
CA ARG A 44 5.93 -10.78 -1.05
C ARG A 44 5.96 -9.53 -1.92
N VAL A 45 5.12 -8.56 -1.58
CA VAL A 45 5.03 -7.27 -2.27
C VAL A 45 5.29 -6.13 -1.29
N LYS A 46 6.12 -5.17 -1.69
CA LYS A 46 6.34 -3.93 -0.96
C LYS A 46 5.86 -2.76 -1.79
N VAL A 47 4.82 -2.08 -1.32
CA VAL A 47 4.27 -0.89 -1.98
C VAL A 47 5.01 0.34 -1.48
N ASN A 48 5.57 1.09 -2.41
CA ASN A 48 6.26 2.35 -2.16
C ASN A 48 5.57 3.49 -2.91
N ILE A 49 5.43 4.65 -2.27
CA ILE A 49 5.00 5.87 -2.95
C ILE A 49 6.25 6.71 -3.19
N SER A 50 6.56 6.94 -4.45
CA SER A 50 7.69 7.76 -4.87
C SER A 50 7.21 9.07 -5.50
N GLY A 51 8.08 10.09 -5.49
CA GLY A 51 7.79 11.36 -6.15
C GLY A 51 6.58 12.10 -5.59
N GLU A 52 6.12 13.11 -6.34
CA GLU A 52 4.93 13.89 -5.97
C GLU A 52 3.66 13.16 -6.39
N SER A 53 2.80 12.84 -5.42
CA SER A 53 1.60 12.04 -5.63
C SER A 53 0.36 12.63 -4.99
N SER A 54 -0.73 12.69 -5.75
CA SER A 54 -2.06 13.02 -5.24
C SER A 54 -2.73 11.75 -4.73
N ILE A 55 -2.93 11.61 -3.43
CA ILE A 55 -3.54 10.42 -2.81
C ILE A 55 -4.88 10.79 -2.19
N ASP A 56 -5.93 10.03 -2.51
CA ASP A 56 -7.25 10.13 -1.88
C ASP A 56 -7.60 8.87 -1.05
N PHE A 57 -8.80 8.86 -0.49
CA PHE A 57 -9.25 7.75 0.35
C PHE A 57 -9.42 6.42 -0.40
N THR A 58 -9.73 6.45 -1.70
CA THR A 58 -9.95 5.23 -2.50
C THR A 58 -8.66 4.43 -2.64
N PHE A 59 -7.51 5.11 -2.71
CA PHE A 59 -6.21 4.45 -2.67
C PHE A 59 -6.03 3.64 -1.38
N PHE A 60 -6.31 4.25 -0.23
CA PHE A 60 -6.23 3.57 1.07
C PHE A 60 -7.20 2.39 1.18
N GLN A 61 -8.42 2.54 0.66
CA GLN A 61 -9.39 1.45 0.63
C GLN A 61 -8.89 0.26 -0.20
N LEU A 62 -8.31 0.53 -1.39
CA LEU A 62 -7.73 -0.50 -2.24
C LEU A 62 -6.55 -1.19 -1.56
N MET A 63 -5.60 -0.43 -0.99
CA MET A 63 -4.45 -1.00 -0.27
C MET A 63 -4.89 -1.85 0.93
N CYS A 64 -5.90 -1.41 1.67
CA CYS A 64 -6.46 -2.18 2.77
C CYS A 64 -7.12 -3.47 2.28
N SER A 65 -7.85 -3.42 1.16
CA SER A 65 -8.42 -4.61 0.54
C SER A 65 -7.34 -5.58 0.09
N ALA A 66 -6.31 -5.09 -0.62
CA ALA A 66 -5.17 -5.89 -1.06
C ALA A 66 -4.47 -6.56 0.11
N HIS A 67 -4.17 -5.82 1.19
CA HIS A 67 -3.61 -6.39 2.41
C HIS A 67 -4.42 -7.57 2.94
N ARG A 68 -5.74 -7.39 3.12
CA ARG A 68 -6.60 -8.49 3.59
C ARG A 68 -6.57 -9.70 2.65
N THR A 69 -6.60 -9.46 1.33
CA THR A 69 -6.60 -10.52 0.32
C THR A 69 -5.27 -11.30 0.26
N PHE A 70 -4.13 -10.61 0.32
CA PHE A 70 -2.83 -11.29 0.37
C PHE A 70 -2.69 -12.08 1.68
N SER A 71 -3.03 -11.47 2.82
CA SER A 71 -2.89 -12.11 4.13
C SER A 71 -3.81 -13.33 4.32
N SER A 72 -4.98 -13.37 3.68
CA SER A 72 -5.90 -14.51 3.82
C SER A 72 -5.33 -15.82 3.25
N VAL A 73 -4.40 -15.74 2.31
CA VAL A 73 -3.70 -16.88 1.69
C VAL A 73 -2.25 -17.01 2.15
N GLY A 74 -1.86 -16.28 3.20
CA GLY A 74 -0.50 -16.34 3.76
C GLY A 74 0.56 -15.55 2.98
N LYS A 75 0.17 -14.77 1.98
CA LYS A 75 1.06 -13.85 1.25
C LYS A 75 1.23 -12.55 2.02
N ASN A 76 2.34 -11.86 1.77
CA ASN A 76 2.68 -10.62 2.43
C ASN A 76 2.62 -9.44 1.46
N ILE A 77 1.88 -8.41 1.85
CA ILE A 77 1.98 -7.08 1.24
C ILE A 77 2.25 -6.07 2.34
N SER A 78 3.24 -5.21 2.12
CA SER A 78 3.71 -4.22 3.09
C SER A 78 3.75 -2.83 2.48
N PHE A 79 3.71 -1.82 3.35
CA PHE A 79 3.67 -0.40 2.98
C PHE A 79 4.80 0.33 3.70
N ASP A 80 5.30 1.42 3.11
CA ASP A 80 6.23 2.29 3.83
C ASP A 80 5.52 2.96 5.02
N LYS A 81 6.02 2.68 6.22
CA LYS A 81 5.55 3.24 7.50
C LYS A 81 6.57 4.20 8.11
N LYS A 82 7.57 4.66 7.35
CA LYS A 82 8.52 5.65 7.83
C LYS A 82 7.78 6.93 8.19
N GLU A 83 8.10 7.48 9.36
CA GLU A 83 7.54 8.76 9.78
C GLU A 83 7.82 9.84 8.73
N GLY A 84 6.80 10.64 8.42
CA GLY A 84 6.86 11.66 7.38
C GLY A 84 6.74 11.15 5.94
N CYS A 85 6.57 9.85 5.70
CA CYS A 85 6.29 9.37 4.35
C CYS A 85 4.87 9.81 3.89
N PRO A 86 4.60 9.91 2.57
CA PRO A 86 3.31 10.35 2.06
C PRO A 86 2.12 9.56 2.60
N LEU A 87 2.28 8.24 2.79
CA LEU A 87 1.23 7.38 3.31
C LEU A 87 0.91 7.68 4.78
N GLU A 88 1.94 7.85 5.62
CA GLU A 88 1.75 8.16 7.04
C GLU A 88 1.10 9.54 7.21
N LEU A 89 1.61 10.57 6.52
CA LEU A 89 1.03 11.92 6.58
C LEU A 89 -0.44 11.93 6.15
N LYS A 90 -0.77 11.25 5.06
CA LYS A 90 -2.13 11.20 4.56
C LYS A 90 -3.04 10.37 5.48
N LYS A 91 -2.55 9.25 6.02
CA LYS A 91 -3.29 8.44 7.02
C LYS A 91 -3.71 9.27 8.23
N TYR A 92 -2.81 10.09 8.77
CA TYR A 92 -3.13 11.01 9.87
C TYR A 92 -4.18 12.05 9.46
N SER A 93 -4.04 12.67 8.28
CA SER A 93 -5.00 13.67 7.80
C SER A 93 -6.41 13.11 7.59
N LEU A 94 -6.53 11.82 7.30
CA LEU A 94 -7.80 11.15 7.11
C LEU A 94 -8.46 10.71 8.44
N GLY A 95 -7.73 10.76 9.56
CA GLY A 95 -8.27 10.41 10.89
C GLY A 95 -8.44 8.91 11.14
N PHE A 96 -7.86 8.03 10.31
CA PHE A 96 -8.04 6.57 10.39
C PHE A 96 -6.83 5.83 11.00
N SER A 97 -5.96 6.52 11.74
CA SER A 97 -4.86 5.86 12.45
C SER A 97 -5.40 4.95 13.54
N ARG A 98 -4.98 3.68 13.55
CA ARG A 98 -5.41 2.67 14.52
C ARG A 98 -4.22 2.26 15.38
N ARG A 99 -4.46 1.94 16.65
CA ARG A 99 -3.40 1.36 17.50
C ARG A 99 -2.96 -0.02 17.01
N THR A 100 -3.90 -0.82 16.53
CA THR A 100 -3.65 -2.19 16.04
C THR A 100 -4.10 -2.36 14.58
N GLY A 101 -3.48 -3.33 13.91
CA GLY A 101 -3.81 -3.70 12.53
C GLY A 101 -5.22 -4.26 12.35
N CYS A 102 -5.57 -4.63 11.12
CA CYS A 102 -6.82 -5.35 10.88
C CYS A 102 -6.73 -6.80 11.39
N SER A 103 -7.85 -7.50 11.52
CA SER A 103 -7.88 -8.89 12.00
C SER A 103 -7.10 -9.88 11.12
N GLN A 104 -6.76 -9.48 9.89
CA GLN A 104 -5.95 -10.28 8.96
C GLN A 104 -4.46 -9.95 9.04
N ASP A 105 -4.07 -8.95 9.82
CA ASP A 105 -2.66 -8.56 9.98
C ASP A 105 -1.92 -9.51 10.91
N LYS A 106 -1.24 -10.49 10.30
CA LYS A 106 -0.38 -11.44 11.02
C LYS A 106 1.08 -11.00 11.11
N CYS A 107 1.46 -9.97 10.35
CA CYS A 107 2.86 -9.58 10.17
C CYS A 107 3.18 -8.16 10.67
N GLY A 108 2.21 -7.45 11.25
CA GLY A 108 2.37 -6.06 11.68
C GLY A 108 2.45 -5.06 10.51
N ASN A 109 1.99 -5.46 9.32
CA ASN A 109 2.17 -4.72 8.08
C ASN A 109 0.90 -3.96 7.65
N CYS A 110 -0.16 -3.95 8.47
CA CYS A 110 -1.38 -3.24 8.15
C CYS A 110 -1.13 -1.74 7.98
N LEU A 111 -1.61 -1.19 6.87
CA LEU A 111 -1.54 0.24 6.54
C LEU A 111 -2.06 1.13 7.66
N TRP A 112 -3.15 0.72 8.31
CA TRP A 112 -3.83 1.52 9.33
C TRP A 112 -3.20 1.45 10.72
N ALA A 113 -2.37 0.45 10.99
CA ALA A 113 -1.70 0.34 12.27
C ALA A 113 -0.68 1.48 12.41
N ALA A 114 -0.73 2.18 13.55
CA ALA A 114 0.36 3.02 13.99
C ALA A 114 1.61 2.16 14.19
N LYS A 115 2.77 2.72 13.88
CA LYS A 115 4.02 2.13 14.35
C LYS A 115 4.07 2.41 15.86
N GLU A 116 4.11 1.38 16.70
CA GLU A 116 4.43 1.60 18.11
C GLU A 116 5.82 2.24 18.16
N SER A 117 5.90 3.44 18.72
CA SER A 117 7.15 4.04 19.13
C SER A 117 7.72 3.13 20.23
N VAL A 118 8.76 2.37 19.91
CA VAL A 118 9.65 1.82 20.94
C VAL A 118 10.51 2.95 21.45
#